data_AF-A0A9P7A0U8-F1
#
_entry.id   AF-A0A9P7A0U8-F1
#
_cell.length_a   1.000
_cell.length_b   1.000
_cell.length_c   1.000
_cell.angle_alpha   90.00
_cell.angle_beta   90.00
_cell.angle_gamma   90.00
#
_symmetry.space_group_name_H-M   'P 1'
#
loop_
_entity.id
_entity.type
_entity.pdbx_description
1 polymer ?
#
loop_
_entity_poly.entity_id
_entity_poly.type
_entity_poly.pdbx_seq_one_letter_code
_entity_poly.pdbx_strand_id
1 'polypeptide(L)'
;MFSDEDATLVHAVQKQYVSLNLKLPTGNFTILAAIALTSSDPLTIQPKIIGLATGCKCLPKDKLPLQGEAVHDSHAEVLARRCAIHWLIEEIGRAASDGSHWHSAWISKTADDRYRLKDGVHMIMYISTPPCGDASMRFLATFQDGEMAALKDSAVFPPLAPNVASRGRDNYSLFGVLRTKPGRADSPQTLSLSCSDKIARWNVLGIQGALGSAFFHPIYLTKIIIGEVPADLHDVVKSDCERAFWGRLQEIYGLPEGYKLNRPEVQFTSIVFVHSRSAQEHSSLAQRSCNESLTWVADSTSPHEVLINGLKRGVSPKHRHKTIFWPRLSKVSLFHLYRKTRSTENLPPESTTMTYHQAKESMTQYQVAKKCLLGEGRPFSGWIRSGARWENFDSSSDNGQHSADITN
;
A
#
# COMPACT_ATOMS: atom_id res chain seq x y z
N MET A 1 13.11 0.20 -21.05
CA MET A 1 13.77 1.50 -21.23
C MET A 1 12.76 2.52 -20.76
N PHE A 2 13.16 3.48 -19.92
CA PHE A 2 12.29 4.54 -19.44
C PHE A 2 11.81 5.40 -20.62
N SER A 3 10.50 5.55 -20.80
CA SER A 3 9.91 6.24 -21.95
C SER A 3 9.47 7.68 -21.62
N ASP A 4 9.17 8.47 -22.65
CA ASP A 4 8.58 9.82 -22.49
C ASP A 4 7.21 9.78 -21.78
N GLU A 5 6.46 8.70 -21.95
CA GLU A 5 5.22 8.45 -21.22
C GLU A 5 5.48 8.23 -19.72
N ASP A 6 6.52 7.46 -19.38
CA ASP A 6 6.93 7.26 -17.99
C ASP A 6 7.38 8.59 -17.36
N ALA A 7 8.12 9.42 -18.10
CA ALA A 7 8.50 10.76 -17.67
C ALA A 7 7.28 11.66 -17.44
N THR A 8 6.32 11.65 -18.38
CA THR A 8 5.07 12.41 -18.30
C THR A 8 4.26 12.02 -17.04
N LEU A 9 4.17 10.73 -16.74
CA LEU A 9 3.53 10.22 -15.53
C LEU A 9 4.21 10.72 -14.27
N VAL A 10 5.54 10.61 -14.18
CA VAL A 10 6.29 11.06 -12.99
C VAL A 10 6.13 12.57 -12.80
N HIS A 11 6.21 13.37 -13.87
CA HIS A 11 5.96 14.81 -13.80
C HIS A 11 4.52 15.13 -13.36
N ALA A 12 3.52 14.42 -13.88
CA ALA A 12 2.12 14.59 -13.46
C ALA A 12 1.96 14.28 -11.96
N VAL A 13 2.57 13.20 -11.47
CA VAL A 13 2.55 12.82 -10.05
C VAL A 13 3.18 13.90 -9.18
N GLN A 14 4.36 14.40 -9.55
CA GLN A 14 5.02 15.46 -8.79
C GLN A 14 4.25 16.78 -8.83
N LYS A 15 3.69 17.15 -9.99
CA LYS A 15 2.83 18.33 -10.12
C LYS A 15 1.59 18.23 -9.23
N GLN A 16 0.94 17.07 -9.21
CA GLN A 16 -0.21 16.81 -8.35
C GLN A 16 0.17 16.84 -6.87
N TYR A 17 1.36 16.37 -6.50
CA TYR A 17 1.84 16.48 -5.12
C TYR A 17 2.08 17.94 -4.72
N VAL A 18 2.79 18.71 -5.56
CA VAL A 18 3.11 20.12 -5.31
C VAL A 18 1.84 20.96 -5.18
N SER A 19 0.80 20.68 -5.97
CA SER A 19 -0.47 21.41 -5.90
C SER A 19 -1.21 21.23 -4.56
N LEU A 20 -0.83 20.25 -3.73
CA LEU A 20 -1.41 20.04 -2.40
C LEU A 20 -0.79 20.95 -1.33
N ASN A 21 0.23 21.75 -1.69
CA ASN A 21 0.83 22.78 -0.84
C ASN A 21 1.23 22.28 0.56
N LEU A 22 1.69 21.02 0.65
CA LEU A 22 2.13 20.43 1.92
C LEU A 22 3.47 21.05 2.35
N LYS A 23 3.48 21.66 3.53
CA LYS A 23 4.71 22.14 4.17
C LYS A 23 5.28 21.05 5.08
N LEU A 24 6.46 20.53 4.73
CA LEU A 24 7.20 19.65 5.63
C LEU A 24 7.97 20.49 6.65
N PRO A 25 8.13 20.01 7.90
CA PRO A 25 9.05 20.63 8.84
C PRO A 25 10.48 20.65 8.29
N THR A 26 11.23 21.71 8.58
CA THR A 26 12.63 21.86 8.13
C THR A 26 13.48 20.67 8.55
N GLY A 27 14.31 20.15 7.64
CA GLY A 27 15.16 18.98 7.87
C GLY A 27 14.42 17.64 7.78
N ASN A 28 13.13 17.63 7.40
CA ASN A 28 12.40 16.40 7.17
C ASN A 28 12.32 16.02 5.69
N PHE A 29 12.65 14.77 5.38
CA PHE A 29 12.33 14.16 4.08
C PHE A 29 11.08 13.28 4.19
N THR A 30 10.47 12.96 3.05
CA THR A 30 9.42 11.94 2.96
C THR A 30 9.61 11.11 1.70
N ILE A 31 8.79 10.07 1.56
CA ILE A 31 8.70 9.24 0.35
C ILE A 31 7.38 9.58 -0.32
N LEU A 32 7.37 9.72 -1.64
CA LEU A 32 6.16 9.87 -2.44
C LEU A 32 5.89 8.57 -3.20
N ALA A 33 4.65 8.14 -3.22
CA ALA A 33 4.19 7.09 -4.10
C ALA A 33 2.84 7.46 -4.72
N ALA A 34 2.58 6.93 -5.91
CA ALA A 34 1.32 7.11 -6.59
C ALA A 34 0.96 5.87 -7.41
N ILE A 35 -0.33 5.65 -7.64
CA ILE A 35 -0.85 4.70 -8.62
C ILE A 35 -1.64 5.51 -9.65
N ALA A 36 -1.32 5.27 -10.91
CA ALA A 36 -1.98 5.89 -12.05
C ALA A 36 -2.46 4.84 -13.05
N LEU A 37 -3.45 5.23 -13.84
CA LEU A 37 -3.93 4.49 -15.00
C LEU A 37 -3.45 5.20 -16.26
N THR A 38 -2.98 4.41 -17.21
CA THR A 38 -2.65 4.85 -18.57
C THR A 38 -3.49 4.04 -19.53
N SER A 39 -3.76 4.59 -20.71
CA SER A 39 -4.51 3.89 -21.76
C SER A 39 -3.63 3.81 -23.00
N SER A 40 -3.74 2.70 -23.72
CA SER A 40 -3.12 2.52 -25.03
C SER A 40 -3.89 3.27 -26.14
N ASP A 41 -5.06 3.84 -25.81
CA ASP A 41 -5.82 4.70 -26.71
C ASP A 41 -5.09 6.04 -26.90
N PRO A 42 -4.66 6.39 -28.13
CA PRO A 42 -3.96 7.63 -28.41
C PRO A 42 -4.78 8.89 -28.11
N LEU A 43 -6.11 8.79 -28.00
CA LEU A 43 -6.97 9.91 -27.58
C LEU A 43 -6.89 10.19 -26.07
N THR A 44 -6.42 9.22 -25.28
CA THR A 44 -6.23 9.37 -23.83
C THR A 44 -4.78 9.74 -23.55
N ILE A 45 -4.47 11.03 -23.73
CA ILE A 45 -3.08 11.51 -23.79
C ILE A 45 -2.41 11.55 -22.40
N GLN A 46 -3.18 11.61 -21.31
CA GLN A 46 -2.63 11.89 -19.97
C GLN A 46 -2.88 10.75 -18.97
N PRO A 47 -1.88 10.38 -18.15
CA PRO A 47 -2.05 9.42 -17.08
C PRO A 47 -3.04 9.93 -16.03
N LYS A 48 -4.01 9.10 -15.65
CA LYS A 48 -4.94 9.40 -14.56
C LYS A 48 -4.35 8.90 -13.25
N ILE A 49 -3.85 9.81 -12.44
CA ILE A 49 -3.46 9.48 -11.06
C ILE A 49 -4.73 9.19 -10.27
N ILE A 50 -4.85 7.98 -9.71
CA ILE A 50 -6.04 7.54 -8.96
C ILE A 50 -5.78 7.49 -7.45
N GLY A 51 -4.52 7.42 -7.06
CA GLY A 51 -4.12 7.50 -5.65
C GLY A 51 -2.70 8.02 -5.51
N LEU A 52 -2.49 8.92 -4.56
CA LEU A 52 -1.19 9.51 -4.26
C LEU A 52 -1.01 9.60 -2.76
N ALA A 53 0.20 9.35 -2.26
CA ALA A 53 0.47 9.46 -0.83
C ALA A 53 1.94 9.73 -0.52
N THR A 54 2.18 10.27 0.67
CA THR A 54 3.52 10.30 1.27
C THR A 54 3.55 9.65 2.63
N GLY A 55 4.73 9.18 3.04
CA GLY A 55 4.94 8.73 4.42
C GLY A 55 5.96 7.60 4.58
N CYS A 56 6.42 7.43 5.81
CA CYS A 56 7.55 6.54 6.18
C CYS A 56 7.33 5.79 7.50
N LYS A 57 6.11 5.81 8.06
CA LYS A 57 5.85 5.41 9.46
C LYS A 57 4.83 4.28 9.55
N CYS A 58 4.88 3.55 10.66
CA CYS A 58 3.91 2.52 11.01
C CYS A 58 3.53 2.66 12.48
N LEU A 59 2.31 2.27 12.82
CA LEU A 59 1.88 2.14 14.20
C LEU A 59 2.58 0.95 14.88
N PRO A 60 3.06 1.13 16.14
CA PRO A 60 3.46 0.02 16.99
C PRO A 60 2.31 -0.96 17.23
N LYS A 61 2.63 -2.24 17.49
CA LYS A 61 1.62 -3.28 17.73
C LYS A 61 0.67 -2.93 18.88
N ASP A 62 1.16 -2.28 19.93
CA ASP A 62 0.41 -1.90 21.13
C ASP A 62 -0.43 -0.62 20.95
N LYS A 63 -0.40 -0.04 19.74
CA LYS A 63 -1.17 1.15 19.36
C LYS A 63 -2.18 0.85 18.25
N LEU A 64 -2.39 -0.42 17.90
CA LEU A 64 -3.43 -0.81 16.97
C LEU A 64 -4.81 -0.56 17.60
N PRO A 65 -5.78 -0.01 16.84
CA PRO A 65 -7.13 0.20 17.35
C PRO A 65 -8.02 -1.02 17.09
N LEU A 66 -8.93 -1.31 18.03
CA LEU A 66 -9.87 -2.43 17.94
C LEU A 66 -10.97 -2.20 16.88
N GLN A 67 -11.39 -0.95 16.67
CA GLN A 67 -12.48 -0.62 15.74
C GLN A 67 -11.96 -0.21 14.35
N GLY A 68 -10.66 -0.43 14.08
CA GLY A 68 -10.08 -0.19 12.76
C GLY A 68 -10.02 1.27 12.32
N GLU A 69 -10.14 2.23 13.25
CA GLU A 69 -10.24 3.68 13.03
C GLU A 69 -8.90 4.39 12.77
N ALA A 70 -7.77 3.66 12.79
CA ALA A 70 -6.45 4.20 12.44
C ALA A 70 -5.76 3.37 11.35
N VAL A 71 -4.94 4.05 10.56
CA VAL A 71 -4.10 3.41 9.55
C VAL A 71 -2.85 2.82 10.19
N HIS A 72 -2.69 1.50 10.09
CA HIS A 72 -1.55 0.79 10.68
C HIS A 72 -0.22 1.12 9.98
N ASP A 73 -0.21 1.13 8.65
CA ASP A 73 0.99 1.38 7.87
C ASP A 73 0.80 2.60 6.96
N SER A 74 1.56 3.64 7.29
CA SER A 74 1.57 4.93 6.61
C SER A 74 2.81 5.10 5.72
N HIS A 75 3.40 4.01 5.24
CA HIS A 75 4.35 4.10 4.12
C HIS A 75 3.62 4.52 2.84
N ALA A 76 4.30 5.32 2.03
CA ALA A 76 3.72 5.96 0.84
C ALA A 76 3.07 4.97 -0.13
N GLU A 77 3.74 3.86 -0.45
CA GLU A 77 3.27 2.84 -1.40
C GLU A 77 2.04 2.09 -0.87
N VAL A 78 2.01 1.82 0.45
CA VAL A 78 0.85 1.23 1.12
C VAL A 78 -0.36 2.16 1.09
N LEU A 79 -0.14 3.45 1.38
CA LEU A 79 -1.20 4.46 1.36
C LEU A 79 -1.70 4.73 -0.06
N ALA A 80 -0.80 4.84 -1.05
CA ALA A 80 -1.15 5.05 -2.45
C ALA A 80 -2.03 3.90 -2.98
N ARG A 81 -1.72 2.65 -2.60
CA ARG A 81 -2.61 1.52 -2.86
C ARG A 81 -3.98 1.68 -2.22
N ARG A 82 -4.06 2.12 -0.96
CA ARG A 82 -5.35 2.33 -0.28
C ARG A 82 -6.16 3.44 -0.95
N CYS A 83 -5.51 4.52 -1.38
CA CYS A 83 -6.15 5.56 -2.19
C CYS A 83 -6.70 4.99 -3.51
N ALA A 84 -5.91 4.20 -4.22
CA ALA A 84 -6.33 3.60 -5.49
C ALA A 84 -7.51 2.63 -5.32
N ILE A 85 -7.52 1.80 -4.27
CA ILE A 85 -8.67 0.94 -3.95
C ILE A 85 -9.91 1.78 -3.68
N HIS A 86 -9.78 2.85 -2.89
CA HIS A 86 -10.89 3.75 -2.60
C HIS A 86 -11.46 4.36 -3.88
N TRP A 87 -10.58 4.89 -4.73
CA TRP A 87 -10.99 5.48 -6.01
C TRP A 87 -11.68 4.46 -6.92
N LEU A 88 -11.15 3.24 -7.04
CA LEU A 88 -11.74 2.17 -7.85
C LEU A 88 -13.15 1.82 -7.36
N ILE A 89 -13.35 1.68 -6.05
CA ILE A 89 -14.67 1.36 -5.49
C ILE A 89 -15.66 2.52 -5.69
N GLU A 90 -15.22 3.77 -5.60
CA GLU A 90 -16.07 4.93 -5.91
C GLU A 90 -16.35 5.06 -7.42
N GLU A 91 -15.43 4.61 -8.28
CA GLU A 91 -15.60 4.65 -9.74
C GLU A 91 -16.79 3.80 -10.20
N ILE A 92 -17.07 2.68 -9.51
CA ILE A 92 -18.28 1.88 -9.74
C ILE A 92 -19.53 2.76 -9.60
N GLY A 93 -19.62 3.51 -8.49
CA GLY A 93 -20.77 4.39 -8.23
C GLY A 93 -20.86 5.56 -9.21
N ARG A 94 -19.72 6.17 -9.58
CA ARG A 94 -19.69 7.23 -10.61
C ARG A 94 -20.21 6.72 -11.94
N ALA A 95 -19.78 5.54 -12.36
CA ALA A 95 -20.18 4.95 -13.63
C ALA A 95 -21.65 4.45 -13.65
N ALA A 96 -22.26 4.21 -12.48
CA ALA A 96 -23.68 3.84 -12.36
C ALA A 96 -24.65 5.04 -12.37
N SER A 97 -24.18 6.27 -12.11
CA SER A 97 -25.05 7.42 -11.84
C SER A 97 -25.57 8.15 -13.09
N ASP A 98 -25.04 7.87 -14.29
CA ASP A 98 -25.35 8.61 -15.53
C ASP A 98 -26.62 8.15 -16.27
N GLY A 99 -27.44 7.31 -15.64
CA GLY A 99 -28.87 7.11 -15.98
C GLY A 99 -29.21 6.54 -17.36
N SER A 100 -28.26 6.33 -18.27
CA SER A 100 -28.57 5.79 -19.61
C SER A 100 -27.57 4.80 -20.17
N HIS A 101 -26.26 4.89 -19.89
CA HIS A 101 -25.28 3.84 -20.21
C HIS A 101 -24.12 3.91 -19.22
N TRP A 102 -23.69 2.77 -18.68
CA TRP A 102 -22.50 2.69 -17.85
C TRP A 102 -21.26 3.18 -18.64
N HIS A 103 -20.60 4.27 -18.21
CA HIS A 103 -19.45 4.82 -18.93
C HIS A 103 -18.31 5.25 -18.01
N SER A 104 -17.50 4.31 -17.54
CA SER A 104 -16.14 4.64 -17.06
C SER A 104 -15.18 4.59 -18.25
N ALA A 105 -14.19 5.48 -18.28
CA ALA A 105 -13.07 5.38 -19.22
C ALA A 105 -12.10 4.24 -18.86
N TRP A 106 -12.13 3.74 -17.62
CA TRP A 106 -11.03 2.97 -17.03
C TRP A 106 -11.38 1.52 -16.70
N ILE A 107 -12.59 1.28 -16.22
CA ILE A 107 -13.06 -0.06 -15.87
C ILE A 107 -14.08 -0.55 -16.91
N SER A 108 -14.53 -1.80 -16.81
CA SER A 108 -15.68 -2.34 -17.52
C SER A 108 -16.37 -3.39 -16.65
N LYS A 109 -17.71 -3.43 -16.69
CA LYS A 109 -18.48 -4.52 -16.06
C LYS A 109 -18.42 -5.75 -16.98
N THR A 110 -18.28 -6.92 -16.37
CA THR A 110 -18.13 -8.21 -17.05
C THR A 110 -19.39 -9.06 -16.85
N ALA A 111 -19.49 -10.18 -17.55
CA ALA A 111 -20.70 -11.01 -17.56
C ALA A 111 -21.03 -11.66 -16.20
N ASP A 112 -20.06 -11.75 -15.26
CA ASP A 112 -20.26 -12.25 -13.90
C ASP A 112 -20.56 -11.13 -12.87
N ASP A 113 -21.02 -9.97 -13.37
CA ASP A 113 -21.33 -8.76 -12.59
C ASP A 113 -20.16 -8.14 -11.81
N ARG A 114 -18.93 -8.62 -12.04
CA ARG A 114 -17.71 -7.97 -11.55
C ARG A 114 -17.10 -7.04 -12.59
N TYR A 115 -16.17 -6.23 -12.13
CA TYR A 115 -15.44 -5.23 -12.90
C TYR A 115 -14.01 -5.67 -13.18
N ARG A 116 -13.45 -5.20 -14.28
CA ARG A 116 -12.03 -5.26 -14.61
C ARG A 116 -11.55 -3.93 -15.19
N LEU A 117 -10.25 -3.70 -15.23
CA LEU A 117 -9.71 -2.61 -16.08
C LEU A 117 -10.07 -2.90 -17.53
N LYS A 118 -10.36 -1.86 -18.32
CA LYS A 118 -10.58 -2.03 -19.77
C LYS A 118 -9.34 -2.57 -20.47
N ASP A 119 -9.56 -3.21 -21.61
CA ASP A 119 -8.46 -3.64 -22.47
C ASP A 119 -7.64 -2.42 -22.90
N GLY A 120 -6.31 -2.55 -22.84
CA GLY A 120 -5.38 -1.45 -23.10
C GLY A 120 -5.17 -0.47 -21.93
N VAL A 121 -5.87 -0.62 -20.81
CA VAL A 121 -5.63 0.17 -19.59
C VAL A 121 -4.56 -0.51 -18.72
N HIS A 122 -3.52 0.23 -18.39
CA HIS A 122 -2.37 -0.23 -17.62
C HIS A 122 -2.28 0.50 -16.28
N MET A 123 -2.05 -0.24 -15.21
CA MET A 123 -1.91 0.31 -13.86
C MET A 123 -0.43 0.41 -13.47
N ILE A 124 0.05 1.63 -13.28
CA ILE A 124 1.46 1.93 -13.03
C ILE A 124 1.61 2.48 -11.62
N MET A 125 2.61 2.00 -10.88
CA MET A 125 3.00 2.56 -9.59
C MET A 125 4.28 3.37 -9.75
N TYR A 126 4.30 4.58 -9.20
CA TYR A 126 5.53 5.36 -8.98
C TYR A 126 5.90 5.32 -7.49
N ILE A 127 7.19 5.19 -7.18
CA ILE A 127 7.75 5.29 -5.83
C ILE A 127 9.03 6.13 -5.91
N SER A 128 9.17 7.16 -5.08
CA SER A 128 10.31 8.08 -5.16
C SER A 128 11.65 7.48 -4.72
N THR A 129 11.66 6.27 -4.14
CA THR A 129 12.86 5.58 -3.66
C THR A 129 12.59 4.06 -3.64
N PRO A 130 13.61 3.17 -3.70
CA PRO A 130 13.41 1.73 -3.60
C PRO A 130 12.59 1.32 -2.36
N PRO A 131 11.56 0.46 -2.51
CA PRO A 131 10.69 0.11 -1.39
C PRO A 131 11.43 -0.64 -0.29
N CYS A 132 11.05 -0.38 0.96
CA CYS A 132 11.75 -0.97 2.09
C CYS A 132 11.58 -2.49 2.15
N GLY A 133 12.63 -3.15 2.63
CA GLY A 133 12.72 -4.60 2.68
C GLY A 133 13.67 -5.12 1.62
N ASP A 134 13.36 -6.31 1.13
CA ASP A 134 14.19 -7.13 0.27
C ASP A 134 14.65 -6.44 -1.04
N ALA A 135 13.86 -5.51 -1.58
CA ALA A 135 14.16 -4.79 -2.82
C ALA A 135 15.22 -3.66 -2.66
N SER A 136 15.53 -3.24 -1.43
CA SER A 136 16.42 -2.10 -1.16
C SER A 136 17.66 -2.47 -0.34
N MET A 137 17.89 -3.76 -0.07
CA MET A 137 18.98 -4.17 0.83
C MET A 137 20.37 -3.85 0.28
N ARG A 138 20.70 -4.27 -0.95
CA ARG A 138 22.01 -3.95 -1.54
C ARG A 138 22.17 -2.45 -1.78
N PHE A 139 21.13 -1.78 -2.28
CA PHE A 139 21.11 -0.32 -2.41
C PHE A 139 21.43 0.40 -1.10
N LEU A 140 20.82 0.00 0.02
CA LEU A 140 21.09 0.64 1.32
C LEU A 140 22.46 0.28 1.89
N ALA A 141 23.05 -0.83 1.47
CA ALA A 141 24.39 -1.24 1.90
C ALA A 141 25.47 -0.36 1.24
N THR A 142 25.27 0.11 0.00
CA THR A 142 26.26 0.97 -0.69
C THR A 142 26.40 2.37 -0.08
N PHE A 143 25.40 2.84 0.69
CA PHE A 143 25.41 4.14 1.37
C PHE A 143 25.59 4.05 2.89
N GLN A 144 25.96 2.89 3.42
CA GLN A 144 26.32 2.76 4.84
C GLN A 144 27.83 2.98 5.01
N ASP A 145 28.21 3.73 6.06
CA ASP A 145 29.62 3.87 6.45
C ASP A 145 30.26 2.48 6.67
N GLY A 146 31.49 2.32 6.20
CA GLY A 146 32.21 1.04 6.22
C GLY A 146 32.32 0.39 7.60
N GLU A 147 32.39 1.19 8.68
CA GLU A 147 32.41 0.69 10.06
C GLU A 147 31.06 0.07 10.49
N MET A 148 29.94 0.66 10.08
CA MET A 148 28.58 0.17 10.40
C MET A 148 28.20 -1.07 9.58
N ALA A 149 28.78 -1.22 8.39
CA ALA A 149 28.71 -2.46 7.61
C ALA A 149 29.54 -3.57 8.28
N ALA A 150 30.77 -3.28 8.69
CA ALA A 150 31.69 -4.23 9.33
C ALA A 150 31.20 -4.72 10.72
N LEU A 151 30.56 -3.86 11.52
CA LEU A 151 29.95 -4.22 12.81
C LEU A 151 28.75 -5.18 12.68
N LYS A 152 28.15 -5.29 11.49
CA LYS A 152 27.01 -6.16 11.23
C LYS A 152 27.39 -7.46 10.54
N ASP A 153 28.45 -7.44 9.72
CA ASP A 153 29.05 -8.65 9.15
C ASP A 153 29.80 -9.49 10.20
N SER A 154 30.19 -8.89 11.33
CA SER A 154 30.82 -9.60 12.45
C SER A 154 29.84 -10.36 13.36
N ALA A 155 28.54 -10.11 13.25
CA ALA A 155 27.52 -10.82 14.01
C ALA A 155 27.17 -12.14 13.33
N VAL A 156 27.49 -13.27 13.98
CA VAL A 156 26.99 -14.59 13.58
C VAL A 156 25.48 -14.61 13.87
N PHE A 157 24.65 -14.36 12.86
CA PHE A 157 23.21 -14.51 12.98
C PHE A 157 22.86 -16.00 12.95
N PRO A 158 22.04 -16.51 13.90
CA PRO A 158 21.53 -17.86 13.80
C PRO A 158 20.73 -18.03 12.50
N PRO A 159 20.72 -19.22 11.89
CA PRO A 159 19.90 -19.49 10.71
C PRO A 159 18.44 -19.11 11.00
N LEU A 160 17.85 -18.30 10.13
CA LEU A 160 16.45 -17.92 10.28
C LEU A 160 15.60 -19.17 10.10
N ALA A 161 14.83 -19.53 11.13
CA ALA A 161 13.95 -20.69 11.05
C ALA A 161 12.99 -20.53 9.86
N PRO A 162 12.63 -21.64 9.18
CA PRO A 162 11.61 -21.62 8.14
C PRO A 162 10.36 -20.92 8.66
N ASN A 163 9.78 -20.03 7.84
CA ASN A 163 8.53 -19.33 8.15
C ASN A 163 8.64 -18.27 9.27
N VAL A 164 9.83 -17.75 9.57
CA VAL A 164 9.99 -16.57 10.45
C VAL A 164 10.37 -15.36 9.60
N ALA A 165 9.74 -14.22 9.85
CA ALA A 165 10.14 -12.96 9.23
C ALA A 165 11.35 -12.36 9.94
N SER A 166 12.37 -11.94 9.19
CA SER A 166 13.52 -11.20 9.72
C SER A 166 13.08 -9.80 10.18
N ARG A 167 13.70 -9.25 11.23
CA ARG A 167 13.36 -7.92 11.72
C ARG A 167 14.10 -6.85 10.94
N GLY A 168 13.35 -5.92 10.35
CA GLY A 168 13.92 -4.72 9.73
C GLY A 168 15.04 -5.04 8.75
N ARG A 169 16.23 -4.53 9.06
CA ARG A 169 17.45 -4.69 8.25
C ARG A 169 18.46 -5.63 8.88
N ASP A 170 18.01 -6.53 9.76
CA ASP A 170 18.89 -7.53 10.36
C ASP A 170 19.36 -8.52 9.28
N ASN A 171 20.64 -8.88 9.31
CA ASN A 171 21.30 -9.75 8.34
C ASN A 171 21.10 -9.28 6.87
N TYR A 172 21.82 -8.21 6.46
CA TYR A 172 21.65 -7.58 5.13
C TYR A 172 21.94 -8.51 3.94
N SER A 173 22.77 -9.52 4.14
CA SER A 173 23.11 -10.53 3.13
C SER A 173 22.03 -11.61 2.98
N LEU A 174 21.05 -11.67 3.89
CA LEU A 174 19.91 -12.57 3.79
C LEU A 174 18.83 -12.00 2.88
N PHE A 175 18.83 -12.47 1.64
CA PHE A 175 17.89 -12.10 0.58
C PHE A 175 16.73 -13.08 0.46
N GLY A 176 15.62 -12.63 -0.11
CA GLY A 176 14.47 -13.47 -0.46
C GLY A 176 13.55 -13.81 0.72
N VAL A 177 13.83 -13.30 1.92
CA VAL A 177 13.04 -13.57 3.13
C VAL A 177 12.01 -12.47 3.41
N LEU A 178 10.96 -12.82 4.14
CA LEU A 178 10.02 -11.84 4.68
C LEU A 178 10.71 -10.95 5.72
N ARG A 179 10.37 -9.66 5.74
CA ARG A 179 10.94 -8.69 6.69
C ARG A 179 9.85 -7.87 7.38
N THR A 180 9.97 -7.68 8.68
CA THR A 180 9.09 -6.78 9.45
C THR A 180 9.60 -5.35 9.43
N LYS A 181 8.70 -4.39 9.60
CA LYS A 181 9.05 -3.01 9.93
C LYS A 181 9.18 -2.85 11.45
N PRO A 182 9.74 -1.73 11.95
CA PRO A 182 10.56 -0.75 11.23
C PRO A 182 11.97 -1.29 10.94
N GLY A 183 12.70 -0.63 10.05
CA GLY A 183 14.09 -1.00 9.74
C GLY A 183 15.11 -0.68 10.85
N ARG A 184 14.73 0.11 11.86
CA ARG A 184 15.61 0.50 12.97
C ARG A 184 15.40 -0.41 14.17
N ALA A 185 16.50 -0.86 14.78
CA ALA A 185 16.48 -1.79 15.92
C ALA A 185 15.92 -1.16 17.22
N ASP A 186 16.10 0.15 17.40
CA ASP A 186 15.64 0.95 18.55
C ASP A 186 14.13 1.22 18.55
N SER A 187 13.47 1.03 17.40
CA SER A 187 12.09 1.44 17.21
C SER A 187 11.12 0.35 17.66
N PRO A 188 9.95 0.70 18.26
CA PRO A 188 8.96 -0.27 18.72
C PRO A 188 8.53 -1.24 17.62
N GLN A 189 8.32 -2.50 18.01
CA GLN A 189 7.89 -3.54 17.08
C GLN A 189 6.51 -3.23 16.48
N THR A 190 6.36 -3.50 15.20
CA THR A 190 5.06 -3.46 14.51
C THR A 190 4.75 -4.82 13.86
N LEU A 191 3.46 -5.10 13.66
CA LEU A 191 3.01 -6.29 12.92
C LEU A 191 3.03 -6.08 11.40
N SER A 192 3.54 -4.94 10.92
CA SER A 192 3.58 -4.62 9.49
C SER A 192 4.81 -5.20 8.83
N LEU A 193 4.63 -5.93 7.72
CA LEU A 193 5.74 -6.36 6.88
C LEU A 193 6.26 -5.26 5.96
N SER A 194 7.42 -5.51 5.37
CA SER A 194 8.11 -4.61 4.44
C SER A 194 7.27 -4.29 3.20
N CYS A 195 7.58 -3.18 2.53
CA CYS A 195 6.86 -2.79 1.34
C CYS A 195 7.16 -3.73 0.17
N SER A 196 8.38 -4.27 0.08
CA SER A 196 8.73 -5.33 -0.86
C SER A 196 7.84 -6.57 -0.71
N ASP A 197 7.60 -7.05 0.52
CA ASP A 197 6.73 -8.21 0.78
C ASP A 197 5.26 -7.91 0.43
N LYS A 198 4.82 -6.67 0.68
CA LYS A 198 3.45 -6.24 0.33
C LYS A 198 3.25 -6.15 -1.17
N ILE A 199 4.19 -5.58 -1.91
CA ILE A 199 4.14 -5.54 -3.39
C ILE A 199 4.12 -6.97 -3.94
N ALA A 200 4.97 -7.86 -3.43
CA ALA A 200 4.98 -9.26 -3.84
C ALA A 200 3.64 -9.97 -3.59
N ARG A 201 3.01 -9.68 -2.45
CA ARG A 201 1.65 -10.16 -2.16
C ARG A 201 0.60 -9.59 -3.11
N TRP A 202 0.71 -8.33 -3.53
CA TRP A 202 -0.20 -7.74 -4.53
C TRP A 202 -0.01 -8.37 -5.91
N ASN A 203 1.21 -8.79 -6.24
CA ASN A 203 1.50 -9.54 -7.46
C ASN A 203 0.89 -10.94 -7.50
N VAL A 204 0.34 -11.45 -6.38
CA VAL A 204 -0.42 -12.70 -6.38
C VAL A 204 -1.91 -12.44 -6.21
N LEU A 205 -2.28 -11.63 -5.20
CA LEU A 205 -3.68 -11.45 -4.79
C LEU A 205 -4.38 -10.28 -5.47
N GLY A 206 -3.66 -9.51 -6.29
CA GLY A 206 -4.11 -8.25 -6.83
C GLY A 206 -4.12 -7.12 -5.79
N ILE A 207 -4.18 -5.88 -6.29
CA ILE A 207 -4.15 -4.69 -5.45
C ILE A 207 -5.47 -4.47 -4.70
N GLN A 208 -6.60 -4.98 -5.19
CA GLN A 208 -7.95 -4.72 -4.67
C GLN A 208 -8.18 -5.27 -3.25
N GLY A 209 -7.47 -6.35 -2.89
CA GLY A 209 -7.66 -7.03 -1.60
C GLY A 209 -9.02 -7.76 -1.49
N ALA A 210 -9.27 -8.37 -0.32
CA ALA A 210 -10.43 -9.23 -0.12
C ALA A 210 -11.76 -8.52 -0.43
N LEU A 211 -12.09 -7.42 0.26
CA LEU A 211 -13.36 -6.72 0.03
C LEU A 211 -13.49 -6.18 -1.40
N GLY A 212 -12.38 -5.71 -2.00
CA GLY A 212 -12.36 -5.28 -3.38
C GLY A 212 -12.65 -6.42 -4.37
N SER A 213 -12.29 -7.67 -4.04
CA SER A 213 -12.56 -8.84 -4.89
C SER A 213 -14.05 -9.22 -5.00
N ALA A 214 -14.90 -8.65 -4.15
CA ALA A 214 -16.35 -8.74 -4.32
C ALA A 214 -16.81 -8.02 -5.60
N PHE A 215 -16.12 -6.94 -5.97
CA PHE A 215 -16.47 -6.11 -7.11
C PHE A 215 -15.53 -6.33 -8.29
N PHE A 216 -14.26 -6.63 -8.06
CA PHE A 216 -13.26 -6.67 -9.11
C PHE A 216 -12.68 -8.07 -9.32
N HIS A 217 -12.42 -8.42 -10.58
CA HIS A 217 -11.40 -9.41 -10.92
C HIS A 217 -10.03 -8.95 -10.39
N PRO A 218 -9.04 -9.84 -10.18
CA PRO A 218 -7.74 -9.42 -9.65
C PRO A 218 -7.07 -8.36 -10.52
N ILE A 219 -6.74 -7.20 -9.93
CA ILE A 219 -6.11 -6.08 -10.62
C ILE A 219 -4.63 -6.03 -10.25
N TYR A 220 -3.76 -5.99 -11.25
CA TYR A 220 -2.31 -6.04 -11.07
C TYR A 220 -1.62 -4.79 -11.59
N LEU A 221 -0.48 -4.46 -10.99
CA LEU A 221 0.43 -3.44 -11.52
C LEU A 221 1.11 -4.00 -12.78
N THR A 222 1.16 -3.21 -13.84
CA THR A 222 1.91 -3.56 -15.06
C THR A 222 3.36 -3.11 -14.97
N LYS A 223 3.60 -1.97 -14.31
CA LYS A 223 4.92 -1.34 -14.17
C LYS A 223 5.09 -0.67 -12.82
N ILE A 224 6.31 -0.68 -12.29
CA ILE A 224 6.75 0.06 -11.12
C ILE A 224 7.93 0.95 -11.52
N ILE A 225 7.75 2.27 -11.41
CA ILE A 225 8.78 3.29 -11.67
C ILE A 225 9.38 3.73 -10.34
N ILE A 226 10.70 3.65 -10.23
CA ILE A 226 11.44 3.92 -8.98
C ILE A 226 12.40 5.10 -9.16
N GLY A 227 12.31 6.10 -8.29
CA GLY A 227 13.23 7.23 -8.22
C GLY A 227 14.43 6.97 -7.29
N GLU A 228 15.36 7.94 -7.22
CA GLU A 228 16.53 7.93 -6.33
C GLU A 228 17.44 6.70 -6.46
N VAL A 229 17.61 6.17 -7.67
CA VAL A 229 18.60 5.11 -7.94
C VAL A 229 19.65 5.62 -8.93
N PRO A 230 20.93 5.73 -8.53
CA PRO A 230 22.04 6.03 -9.44
C PRO A 230 22.13 5.03 -10.60
N ALA A 231 22.50 5.53 -11.78
CA ALA A 231 22.49 4.74 -13.02
C ALA A 231 23.39 3.48 -12.95
N ASP A 232 24.53 3.58 -12.28
CA ASP A 232 25.47 2.48 -12.04
C ASP A 232 24.91 1.37 -11.13
N LEU A 233 23.85 1.68 -10.36
CA LEU A 233 23.17 0.71 -9.49
C LEU A 233 21.89 0.14 -10.11
N HIS A 234 21.47 0.57 -11.31
CA HIS A 234 20.19 0.17 -11.92
C HIS A 234 20.07 -1.36 -12.06
N ASP A 235 21.09 -2.04 -12.57
CA ASP A 235 21.02 -3.49 -12.78
C ASP A 235 20.89 -4.28 -11.47
N VAL A 236 21.66 -3.88 -10.45
CA VAL A 236 21.65 -4.51 -9.12
C VAL A 236 20.30 -4.31 -8.46
N VAL A 237 19.79 -3.06 -8.46
CA VAL A 237 18.50 -2.74 -7.83
C VAL A 237 17.34 -3.36 -8.60
N LYS A 238 17.42 -3.46 -9.93
CA LYS A 238 16.42 -4.13 -10.75
C LYS A 238 16.33 -5.61 -10.41
N SER A 239 17.48 -6.28 -10.35
CA SER A 239 17.58 -7.68 -9.93
C SER A 239 16.98 -7.90 -8.53
N ASP A 240 17.26 -7.00 -7.58
CA ASP A 240 16.64 -7.05 -6.24
C ASP A 240 15.13 -6.84 -6.26
N CYS A 241 14.64 -5.88 -7.05
CA CYS A 241 13.21 -5.63 -7.20
C CYS A 241 12.51 -6.84 -7.82
N GLU A 242 13.04 -7.43 -8.89
CA GLU A 242 12.45 -8.61 -9.54
C GLU A 242 12.41 -9.81 -8.59
N ARG A 243 13.52 -10.09 -7.92
CA ARG A 243 13.62 -11.14 -6.90
C ARG A 243 12.60 -10.91 -5.77
N ALA A 244 12.50 -9.68 -5.28
CA ALA A 244 11.63 -9.32 -4.17
C ALA A 244 10.14 -9.31 -4.53
N PHE A 245 9.78 -8.82 -5.72
CA PHE A 245 8.39 -8.60 -6.13
C PHE A 245 7.74 -9.84 -6.72
N TRP A 246 8.50 -10.77 -7.30
CA TRP A 246 7.92 -11.98 -7.90
C TRP A 246 8.88 -13.17 -7.97
N GLY A 247 10.20 -12.97 -8.05
CA GLY A 247 11.18 -14.05 -8.24
C GLY A 247 11.16 -15.09 -7.12
N ARG A 248 11.11 -14.66 -5.85
CA ARG A 248 10.98 -15.54 -4.67
C ARG A 248 9.61 -16.23 -4.54
N LEU A 249 8.69 -15.99 -5.47
CA LEU A 249 7.36 -16.59 -5.53
C LEU A 249 7.17 -17.46 -6.77
N GLN A 250 8.21 -17.71 -7.58
CA GLN A 250 8.11 -18.47 -8.84
C GLN A 250 7.49 -19.86 -8.67
N GLU A 251 7.75 -20.51 -7.54
CA GLU A 251 7.23 -21.85 -7.20
C GLU A 251 5.79 -21.86 -6.67
N ILE A 252 5.06 -20.74 -6.73
CA ILE A 252 3.66 -20.71 -6.30
C ILE A 252 2.78 -21.52 -7.27
N TYR A 253 1.92 -22.38 -6.73
CA TYR A 253 1.02 -23.22 -7.50
C TYR A 253 -0.37 -23.32 -6.87
N GLY A 254 -1.35 -23.81 -7.64
CA GLY A 254 -2.72 -24.01 -7.18
C GLY A 254 -3.51 -22.72 -7.01
N LEU A 255 -3.14 -21.65 -7.72
CA LEU A 255 -3.92 -20.41 -7.71
C LEU A 255 -5.28 -20.63 -8.38
N PRO A 256 -6.37 -20.08 -7.83
CA PRO A 256 -7.69 -20.16 -8.44
C PRO A 256 -7.77 -19.32 -9.71
N GLU A 257 -8.82 -19.55 -10.51
CA GLU A 257 -9.06 -18.83 -11.76
C GLU A 257 -9.01 -17.30 -11.59
N GLY A 258 -8.39 -16.63 -12.55
CA GLY A 258 -8.17 -15.18 -12.55
C GLY A 258 -6.98 -14.70 -11.69
N TYR A 259 -6.53 -15.50 -10.72
CA TYR A 259 -5.34 -15.18 -9.92
C TYR A 259 -4.07 -15.75 -10.56
N LYS A 260 -3.00 -14.96 -10.55
CA LYS A 260 -1.70 -15.35 -11.13
C LYS A 260 -0.54 -14.73 -10.35
N LEU A 261 0.66 -15.24 -10.59
CA LEU A 261 1.89 -14.53 -10.26
C LEU A 261 2.17 -13.47 -11.33
N ASN A 262 1.85 -12.23 -11.03
CA ASN A 262 2.16 -11.07 -11.86
C ASN A 262 3.65 -10.70 -11.77
N ARG A 263 4.22 -10.26 -12.89
CA ARG A 263 5.62 -9.87 -13.02
C ARG A 263 5.68 -8.44 -13.60
N PRO A 264 5.52 -7.40 -12.75
CA PRO A 264 5.52 -6.03 -13.23
C PRO A 264 6.90 -5.65 -13.75
N GLU A 265 6.94 -4.81 -14.77
CA GLU A 265 8.18 -4.18 -15.22
C GLU A 265 8.74 -3.26 -14.14
N VAL A 266 10.06 -3.20 -14.01
CA VAL A 266 10.75 -2.24 -13.15
C VAL A 266 11.53 -1.27 -14.02
N GLN A 267 11.23 0.02 -13.88
CA GLN A 267 11.95 1.11 -14.54
C GLN A 267 12.46 2.11 -13.48
N PHE A 268 13.50 2.86 -13.84
CA PHE A 268 14.05 3.91 -12.98
C PHE A 268 13.86 5.27 -13.62
N THR A 269 13.69 6.31 -12.79
CA THR A 269 13.61 7.70 -13.24
C THR A 269 14.69 8.56 -12.59
N SER A 270 15.22 9.49 -13.37
CA SER A 270 16.13 10.54 -12.89
C SER A 270 15.39 11.78 -12.38
N ILE A 271 14.06 11.84 -12.51
CA ILE A 271 13.26 12.98 -12.05
C ILE A 271 13.23 12.96 -10.52
N VAL A 272 13.97 13.90 -9.92
CA VAL A 272 14.14 14.01 -8.47
C VAL A 272 12.84 14.46 -7.81
N PHE A 273 12.45 13.82 -6.71
CA PHE A 273 11.33 14.25 -5.88
C PHE A 273 11.77 15.36 -4.92
N VAL A 274 11.03 16.49 -4.91
CA VAL A 274 11.40 17.72 -4.17
C VAL A 274 11.65 17.52 -2.66
N HIS A 275 10.95 16.57 -2.02
CA HIS A 275 11.12 16.28 -0.59
C HIS A 275 11.76 14.93 -0.32
N SER A 276 12.48 14.41 -1.31
CA SER A 276 13.28 13.20 -1.17
C SER A 276 14.47 13.41 -0.24
N ARG A 277 15.18 12.33 0.13
CA ARG A 277 16.31 12.47 1.05
C ARG A 277 17.44 13.28 0.41
N SER A 278 17.80 12.93 -0.83
CA SER A 278 18.87 13.56 -1.60
C SER A 278 18.59 15.05 -1.85
N ALA A 279 17.35 15.41 -2.20
CA ALA A 279 16.95 16.80 -2.41
C ALA A 279 17.06 17.67 -1.15
N GLN A 280 17.09 17.08 0.04
CA GLN A 280 17.19 17.79 1.32
C GLN A 280 18.64 17.83 1.87
N GLU A 281 19.63 17.29 1.16
CA GLU A 281 21.03 17.18 1.64
C GLU A 281 21.74 18.53 1.79
N HIS A 282 21.28 19.56 1.08
CA HIS A 282 21.80 20.91 1.22
C HIS A 282 21.42 21.61 2.54
N SER A 283 20.62 20.97 3.41
CA SER A 283 20.32 21.49 4.74
C SER A 283 21.41 21.08 5.74
N SER A 284 21.95 22.02 6.51
CA SER A 284 22.91 21.78 7.60
C SER A 284 22.33 21.01 8.80
N LEU A 285 21.08 20.54 8.70
CA LEU A 285 20.34 19.89 9.78
C LEU A 285 20.34 18.37 9.62
N ALA A 286 20.37 17.67 10.75
CA ALA A 286 20.23 16.21 10.78
C ALA A 286 18.90 15.79 10.15
N GLN A 287 18.97 15.11 9.00
CA GLN A 287 17.79 14.70 8.24
C GLN A 287 16.96 13.64 8.96
N ARG A 288 15.65 13.85 9.06
CA ARG A 288 14.71 12.91 9.68
C ARG A 288 13.57 12.59 8.73
N SER A 289 13.07 11.36 8.78
CA SER A 289 11.84 11.02 8.04
C SER A 289 10.64 11.72 8.69
N CYS A 290 9.79 12.36 7.90
CA CYS A 290 8.60 13.03 8.40
C CYS A 290 7.68 12.08 9.17
N ASN A 291 7.06 12.58 10.24
CA ASN A 291 6.06 11.84 11.04
C ASN A 291 4.65 11.99 10.46
N GLU A 292 4.44 12.95 9.57
CA GLU A 292 3.19 13.12 8.85
C GLU A 292 3.18 12.27 7.58
N SER A 293 1.98 11.83 7.20
CA SER A 293 1.73 11.16 5.93
C SER A 293 0.58 11.86 5.22
N LEU A 294 0.75 12.15 3.92
CA LEU A 294 -0.29 12.71 3.07
C LEU A 294 -1.00 11.57 2.36
N THR A 295 -2.31 11.70 2.19
CA THR A 295 -3.11 10.81 1.33
C THR A 295 -3.93 11.67 0.39
N TRP A 296 -4.03 11.27 -0.86
CA TRP A 296 -4.84 11.93 -1.89
C TRP A 296 -5.56 10.89 -2.74
N VAL A 297 -6.86 11.08 -2.94
CA VAL A 297 -7.76 10.25 -3.75
C VAL A 297 -8.35 11.13 -4.84
N ALA A 298 -8.22 10.71 -6.10
CA ALA A 298 -8.76 11.48 -7.22
C ALA A 298 -10.28 11.60 -7.17
N ASP A 299 -10.83 12.65 -7.78
CA ASP A 299 -12.27 12.88 -7.96
C ASP A 299 -13.10 12.92 -6.66
N SER A 300 -12.44 12.96 -5.50
CA SER A 300 -13.08 13.08 -4.20
C SER A 300 -13.27 14.55 -3.84
N THR A 301 -14.42 14.91 -3.27
CA THR A 301 -14.77 16.29 -2.88
C THR A 301 -13.83 16.89 -1.85
N SER A 302 -13.27 16.06 -0.96
CA SER A 302 -12.22 16.42 -0.02
C SER A 302 -10.99 15.59 -0.36
N PRO A 303 -10.18 15.97 -1.36
CA PRO A 303 -9.33 14.99 -2.05
C PRO A 303 -8.14 14.52 -1.23
N HIS A 304 -7.74 15.21 -0.16
CA HIS A 304 -6.58 14.82 0.64
C HIS A 304 -6.77 14.92 2.16
N GLU A 305 -6.03 14.07 2.87
CA GLU A 305 -5.95 14.06 4.34
C GLU A 305 -4.47 13.96 4.76
N VAL A 306 -4.09 14.69 5.81
CA VAL A 306 -2.79 14.51 6.49
C VAL A 306 -3.01 13.67 7.73
N LEU A 307 -2.22 12.62 7.89
CA LEU A 307 -2.28 11.70 9.02
C LEU A 307 -1.03 11.79 9.89
N ILE A 308 -1.23 11.68 11.20
CA ILE A 308 -0.17 11.51 12.21
C ILE A 308 -0.54 10.28 13.03
N ASN A 309 0.38 9.31 13.12
CA ASN A 309 0.13 8.02 13.80
C ASN A 309 -1.15 7.35 13.31
N GLY A 310 -1.35 7.32 11.99
CA GLY A 310 -2.49 6.67 11.36
C GLY A 310 -3.84 7.37 11.57
N LEU A 311 -3.90 8.53 12.22
CA LEU A 311 -5.12 9.29 12.51
C LEU A 311 -5.09 10.65 11.81
N LYS A 312 -6.26 11.23 11.52
CA LYS A 312 -6.34 12.58 10.93
C LYS A 312 -5.62 13.62 11.81
N ARG A 313 -4.77 14.42 11.18
CA ARG A 313 -4.05 15.52 11.83
C ARG A 313 -5.03 16.52 12.43
N GLY A 314 -4.72 17.02 13.62
CA GLY A 314 -5.53 18.01 14.33
C GLY A 314 -6.73 17.44 15.12
N VAL A 315 -6.97 16.13 15.09
CA VAL A 315 -8.06 15.51 15.85
C VAL A 315 -7.64 15.21 17.28
N SER A 316 -8.25 15.93 18.22
CA SER A 316 -8.08 15.72 19.66
C SER A 316 -8.50 14.29 20.07
N PRO A 317 -7.81 13.62 21.02
CA PRO A 317 -8.18 12.28 21.49
C PRO A 317 -9.65 12.10 21.83
N LYS A 318 -10.27 13.10 22.48
CA LYS A 318 -11.70 13.08 22.86
C LYS A 318 -12.67 13.04 21.68
N HIS A 319 -12.24 13.37 20.47
CA HIS A 319 -13.10 13.37 19.28
C HIS A 319 -12.85 12.17 18.36
N ARG A 320 -11.83 11.34 18.62
CA ARG A 320 -11.43 10.25 17.71
C ARG A 320 -12.49 9.16 17.52
N HIS A 321 -13.44 9.04 18.44
CA HIS A 321 -14.56 8.10 18.32
C HIS A 321 -15.60 8.56 17.28
N LYS A 322 -15.62 9.85 16.91
CA LYS A 322 -16.61 10.37 15.96
C LYS A 322 -16.21 10.00 14.54
N THR A 323 -17.13 9.38 13.81
CA THR A 323 -16.95 8.83 12.46
C THR A 323 -16.41 9.86 11.45
N ILE A 324 -16.84 11.12 11.54
CA ILE A 324 -16.36 12.23 10.69
C ILE A 324 -14.83 12.44 10.76
N PHE A 325 -14.20 12.05 11.87
CA PHE A 325 -12.77 12.21 12.09
C PHE A 325 -11.96 10.95 11.80
N TRP A 326 -12.60 9.87 11.38
CA TRP A 326 -11.88 8.68 10.96
C TRP A 326 -11.15 8.93 9.63
N PRO A 327 -9.88 8.53 9.52
CA PRO A 327 -9.15 8.54 8.25
C PRO A 327 -9.95 7.79 7.20
N ARG A 328 -10.13 8.39 6.02
CA ARG A 328 -10.86 7.77 4.90
C ARG A 328 -10.30 6.41 4.52
N LEU A 329 -8.99 6.26 4.67
CA LEU A 329 -8.28 5.04 4.36
C LEU A 329 -8.12 4.14 5.59
N SER A 330 -8.88 4.31 6.68
CA SER A 330 -8.89 3.38 7.81
C SER A 330 -9.57 2.05 7.41
N LYS A 331 -9.51 1.01 8.24
CA LYS A 331 -10.19 -0.26 7.90
C LYS A 331 -11.70 -0.08 7.93
N VAL A 332 -12.21 0.61 8.95
CA VAL A 332 -13.65 0.85 9.13
C VAL A 332 -14.23 1.74 8.03
N SER A 333 -13.53 2.80 7.64
CA SER A 333 -13.99 3.66 6.54
C SER A 333 -14.03 2.92 5.19
N LEU A 334 -13.05 2.05 4.90
CA LEU A 334 -13.11 1.20 3.71
C LEU A 334 -14.20 0.14 3.79
N PHE A 335 -14.56 -0.32 4.99
CA PHE A 335 -15.68 -1.24 5.19
C PHE A 335 -17.02 -0.56 4.93
N HIS A 336 -17.19 0.68 5.41
CA HIS A 336 -18.36 1.51 5.09
C HIS A 336 -18.49 1.74 3.58
N LEU A 337 -17.39 2.08 2.91
CA LEU A 337 -17.37 2.23 1.46
C LEU A 337 -17.79 0.94 0.75
N TYR A 338 -17.24 -0.21 1.16
CA TYR A 338 -17.64 -1.52 0.63
C TYR A 338 -19.14 -1.76 0.79
N ARG A 339 -19.72 -1.61 2.00
CA ARG A 339 -21.15 -1.83 2.23
C ARG A 339 -22.03 -0.88 1.40
N LYS A 340 -21.63 0.39 1.32
CA LYS A 340 -22.33 1.40 0.49
C LYS A 340 -22.34 0.96 -0.97
N THR A 341 -21.20 0.58 -1.53
CA THR A 341 -21.10 0.17 -2.94
C THR A 341 -21.88 -1.12 -3.21
N ARG A 342 -21.90 -2.09 -2.28
CA ARG A 342 -22.76 -3.29 -2.41
C ARG A 342 -24.23 -2.91 -2.56
N SER A 343 -24.69 -1.95 -1.76
CA SER A 343 -26.06 -1.46 -1.81
C SER A 343 -26.36 -0.78 -3.16
N THR A 344 -25.42 0.02 -3.68
CA THR A 344 -25.55 0.66 -4.99
C THR A 344 -25.59 -0.36 -6.14
N GLU A 345 -24.80 -1.43 -6.04
CA GLU A 345 -24.77 -2.52 -7.02
C GLU A 345 -25.90 -3.55 -6.83
N ASN A 346 -26.86 -3.29 -5.93
CA ASN A 346 -27.98 -4.19 -5.61
C ASN A 346 -27.55 -5.63 -5.27
N LEU A 347 -26.36 -5.78 -4.66
CA LEU A 347 -25.90 -7.09 -4.20
C LEU A 347 -26.72 -7.57 -3.00
N PRO A 348 -26.84 -8.89 -2.76
CA PRO A 348 -27.58 -9.42 -1.63
C PRO A 348 -27.17 -8.76 -0.31
N PRO A 349 -28.14 -8.38 0.53
CA PRO A 349 -27.87 -7.68 1.78
C PRO A 349 -27.06 -8.58 2.72
N GLU A 350 -26.06 -7.99 3.37
CA GLU A 350 -25.29 -8.64 4.42
C GLU A 350 -25.87 -8.29 5.79
N SER A 351 -25.73 -9.20 6.77
CA SER A 351 -26.12 -8.94 8.17
C SER A 351 -25.53 -7.62 8.68
N THR A 352 -26.32 -6.83 9.41
CA THR A 352 -25.84 -5.60 10.06
C THR A 352 -24.69 -5.88 11.02
N THR A 353 -24.73 -7.02 11.70
CA THR A 353 -23.72 -7.52 12.64
C THR A 353 -22.53 -8.22 11.99
N MET A 354 -22.50 -8.32 10.66
CA MET A 354 -21.36 -8.92 9.96
C MET A 354 -20.10 -8.08 10.22
N THR A 355 -19.07 -8.72 10.77
CA THR A 355 -17.81 -8.05 11.07
C THR A 355 -16.95 -7.88 9.82
N TYR A 356 -16.02 -6.92 9.87
CA TYR A 356 -15.02 -6.71 8.83
C TYR A 356 -14.19 -7.98 8.55
N HIS A 357 -13.89 -8.76 9.59
CA HIS A 357 -13.21 -10.05 9.45
C HIS A 357 -14.05 -11.05 8.66
N GLN A 358 -15.31 -11.25 9.06
CA GLN A 358 -16.22 -12.19 8.37
C GLN A 358 -16.46 -11.79 6.91
N ALA A 359 -16.66 -10.50 6.64
CA ALA A 359 -16.83 -10.00 5.27
C ALA A 359 -15.60 -10.25 4.38
N LYS A 360 -14.38 -10.25 4.96
CA LYS A 360 -13.18 -10.63 4.21
C LYS A 360 -13.08 -12.13 3.99
N GLU A 361 -13.42 -12.93 5.00
CA GLU A 361 -13.32 -14.38 4.92
C GLU A 361 -14.39 -15.00 4.01
N SER A 362 -15.52 -14.32 3.77
CA SER A 362 -16.53 -14.74 2.79
C SER A 362 -16.07 -14.65 1.32
N MET A 363 -14.94 -13.99 1.05
CA MET A 363 -14.37 -13.85 -0.30
C MET A 363 -13.59 -15.10 -0.71
N THR A 364 -14.31 -16.19 -1.01
CA THR A 364 -13.77 -17.55 -1.15
C THR A 364 -12.58 -17.65 -2.10
N GLN A 365 -12.70 -17.19 -3.35
CA GLN A 365 -11.62 -17.26 -4.34
C GLN A 365 -10.37 -16.48 -3.89
N TYR A 366 -10.55 -15.29 -3.31
CA TYR A 366 -9.44 -14.51 -2.75
C TYR A 366 -8.76 -15.24 -1.58
N GLN A 367 -9.55 -15.87 -0.69
CA GLN A 367 -9.01 -16.60 0.46
C GLN A 367 -8.28 -17.87 0.04
N VAL A 368 -8.73 -18.56 -1.01
CA VAL A 368 -8.01 -19.69 -1.63
C VAL A 368 -6.65 -19.22 -2.16
N ALA A 369 -6.61 -18.17 -2.99
CA ALA A 369 -5.35 -17.60 -3.49
C ALA A 369 -4.40 -17.17 -2.34
N LYS A 370 -4.96 -16.54 -1.30
CA LYS A 370 -4.22 -16.12 -0.10
C LYS A 370 -3.68 -17.31 0.70
N LYS A 371 -4.38 -18.45 0.72
CA LYS A 371 -3.91 -19.69 1.34
C LYS A 371 -2.78 -20.32 0.53
N CYS A 372 -2.82 -20.26 -0.80
CA CYS A 372 -1.71 -20.72 -1.66
C CYS A 372 -0.43 -19.92 -1.45
N LEU A 373 -0.53 -18.65 -1.03
CA LEU A 373 0.61 -17.79 -0.71
C LEU A 373 1.08 -17.88 0.75
N LEU A 374 0.14 -17.79 1.69
CA LEU A 374 0.41 -17.59 3.13
C LEU A 374 0.14 -18.82 4.00
N GLY A 375 -0.29 -19.93 3.39
CA GLY A 375 -0.55 -21.18 4.11
C GLY A 375 0.72 -21.83 4.64
N GLU A 376 0.57 -22.82 5.50
CA GLU A 376 1.69 -23.63 5.96
C GLU A 376 2.42 -24.30 4.77
N GLY A 377 3.75 -24.30 4.81
CA GLY A 377 4.59 -24.81 3.72
C GLY A 377 4.53 -24.00 2.42
N ARG A 378 3.85 -22.84 2.39
CA ARG A 378 3.78 -21.95 1.22
C ARG A 378 4.86 -20.87 1.26
N PRO A 379 5.19 -20.23 0.12
CA PRO A 379 6.33 -19.31 0.04
C PRO A 379 6.35 -18.22 1.11
N PHE A 380 5.19 -17.68 1.50
CA PHE A 380 5.05 -16.62 2.50
C PHE A 380 4.28 -17.10 3.76
N SER A 381 4.42 -18.38 4.12
CA SER A 381 3.94 -18.98 5.38
C SER A 381 4.29 -18.16 6.63
N GLY A 382 5.46 -17.49 6.66
CA GLY A 382 5.92 -16.66 7.78
C GLY A 382 5.28 -15.28 7.88
N TRP A 383 4.21 -15.04 7.13
CA TRP A 383 3.55 -13.74 7.10
C TRP A 383 2.85 -13.41 8.43
N ILE A 384 3.32 -12.37 9.11
CA ILE A 384 2.69 -11.87 10.33
C ILE A 384 1.34 -11.21 10.02
N ARG A 385 0.29 -11.69 10.68
CA ARG A 385 -1.08 -11.17 10.56
C ARG A 385 -1.45 -10.44 11.84
N SER A 386 -2.20 -9.34 11.72
CA SER A 386 -2.84 -8.71 12.89
C SER A 386 -3.85 -9.66 13.54
N GLY A 387 -4.52 -10.50 12.75
CA GLY A 387 -5.50 -11.47 13.23
C GLY A 387 -6.89 -10.87 13.48
N ALA A 388 -7.84 -11.75 13.84
CA ALA A 388 -9.26 -11.41 14.02
C ALA A 388 -9.49 -10.33 15.08
N ARG A 389 -8.67 -10.28 16.15
CA ARG A 389 -8.75 -9.26 17.21
C ARG A 389 -8.86 -7.83 16.68
N TRP A 390 -8.13 -7.49 15.61
CA TRP A 390 -8.09 -6.14 15.02
C TRP A 390 -8.95 -5.99 13.77
N GLU A 391 -9.85 -6.94 13.54
CA GLU A 391 -10.79 -7.02 12.41
C GLU A 391 -12.21 -7.41 12.84
N ASN A 392 -12.43 -7.74 14.11
CA ASN A 392 -13.72 -8.19 14.66
C ASN A 392 -14.58 -7.01 15.13
N PHE A 393 -14.79 -6.06 14.23
CA PHE A 393 -15.70 -4.93 14.42
C PHE A 393 -16.73 -4.92 13.27
N ASP A 394 -17.95 -4.50 13.56
CA ASP A 394 -18.99 -4.29 12.54
C ASP A 394 -18.96 -2.86 12.01
N SER A 395 -19.96 -2.49 11.20
CA SER A 395 -20.08 -1.11 10.68
C SER A 395 -21.01 -0.21 11.50
N SER A 396 -21.65 -0.75 12.54
CA SER A 396 -22.62 -0.07 13.42
C SER A 396 -21.92 0.56 14.62
N SER A 397 -21.09 1.55 14.34
CA SER A 397 -20.43 2.35 15.36
C SER A 397 -21.14 3.69 15.55
N ASP A 398 -22.46 3.65 15.61
CA ASP A 398 -23.29 4.73 16.13
C ASP A 398 -24.14 4.16 17.27
N ASN A 399 -23.50 3.95 18.42
CA ASN A 399 -24.17 3.89 19.71
C ASN A 399 -23.16 4.37 20.75
N GLY A 400 -23.29 5.65 21.11
CA GLY A 400 -22.56 6.28 22.21
C GLY A 400 -22.99 5.74 23.57
N GLN A 401 -22.73 4.46 23.83
CA GLN A 401 -22.87 3.84 25.15
C GLN A 401 -21.69 2.90 25.41
N HIS A 402 -20.53 3.48 25.72
CA HIS A 402 -19.58 2.90 26.68
C HIS A 402 -18.97 4.07 27.46
N SER A 403 -19.84 4.72 28.24
CA SER A 403 -19.41 5.46 29.43
C SER A 403 -19.43 4.51 30.62
N ALA A 404 -18.36 4.56 31.41
CA ALA A 404 -18.24 4.08 32.78
C ALA A 404 -18.40 2.56 32.99
N ASP A 405 -17.27 1.86 33.13
CA ASP A 405 -16.97 1.12 34.37
C ASP A 405 -15.60 0.46 34.25
N ILE A 406 -14.56 1.23 34.56
CA ILE A 406 -13.35 0.70 35.21
C ILE A 406 -12.94 1.73 36.27
N THR A 407 -13.60 1.64 37.42
CA THR A 407 -13.09 2.12 38.71
C THR A 407 -12.91 0.91 39.62
N ASN A 408 -11.68 0.40 39.66
CA ASN A 408 -10.87 0.14 40.87
C ASN A 408 -9.61 -0.64 40.47
#